data_AF-A0A9D2LF62-F1
#
_entry.id   AF-A0A9D2LF62-F1
#
_cell.length_a   1.000
_cell.length_b   1.000
_cell.length_c   1.000
_cell.angle_alpha   90.00
_cell.angle_beta   90.00
_cell.angle_gamma   90.00
#
_symmetry.space_group_name_H-M   'P 1'
#
loop_
_entity.id
_entity.type
_entity.pdbx_description
1 polymer ?
#
loop_
_entity_poly.entity_id
_entity_poly.type
_entity_poly.pdbx_seq_one_letter_code
_entity_poly.pdbx_strand_id
1 'polypeptide(L)'
;MSVGRLRELHRSLKQVLDSVPEHGRDADRKFDAVAGRFLVDWFATDGRNQASNPEIWPYLTILVLPDLAVRRFGPDSTGRLPKDRYLSGRRNIFYRAYLRSWILGDLLSDPELPLYEDDLVGLVDRNLSADHRVARIIADQIRSLSGNENRREIVRNGLKAIQYELRVTDLSSLDDSGIRTAVSLAFHGPDFQHTDVFTRNASEAPAWL
;
A
#
# COMPACT_ATOMS: atom_id res chain seq x y z
N MET A 1 -20.36 -15.15 -2.28
CA MET A 1 -19.61 -16.40 -1.95
C MET A 1 -20.51 -17.41 -1.27
N SER A 2 -20.30 -18.72 -1.49
CA SER A 2 -20.98 -19.78 -0.73
C SER A 2 -20.35 -19.95 0.66
N VAL A 3 -21.10 -20.51 1.61
CA VAL A 3 -20.60 -20.80 2.98
C VAL A 3 -19.38 -21.73 2.95
N GLY A 4 -19.35 -22.72 2.05
CA GLY A 4 -18.20 -23.61 1.88
C GLY A 4 -16.92 -22.85 1.53
N ARG A 5 -17.03 -21.90 0.59
CA ARG A 5 -15.89 -21.06 0.15
C ARG A 5 -15.43 -20.09 1.26
N LEU A 6 -16.34 -19.60 2.10
CA LEU A 6 -15.98 -18.75 3.26
C LEU A 6 -15.23 -19.54 4.34
N ARG A 7 -15.64 -20.79 4.60
CA ARG A 7 -14.91 -21.68 5.52
C ARG A 7 -13.53 -22.05 5.00
N GLU A 8 -13.43 -22.25 3.69
CA GLU A 8 -12.14 -22.48 3.04
C GLU A 8 -11.24 -21.26 3.11
N LEU A 9 -11.77 -20.05 2.87
CA LEU A 9 -11.03 -18.81 3.06
C LEU A 9 -10.43 -18.73 4.47
N HIS A 10 -11.25 -18.93 5.50
CA HIS A 10 -10.81 -18.90 6.90
C HIS A 10 -9.73 -19.94 7.18
N ARG A 11 -9.98 -21.21 6.84
CA ARG A 11 -9.04 -22.31 7.10
C ARG A 11 -7.69 -22.09 6.43
N SER A 12 -7.71 -21.72 5.15
CA SER A 12 -6.49 -21.54 4.36
C SER A 12 -5.71 -20.32 4.83
N LEU A 13 -6.36 -19.19 5.08
CA LEU A 13 -5.68 -18.00 5.61
C LEU A 13 -5.09 -18.27 7.00
N LYS A 14 -5.84 -18.93 7.88
CA LYS A 14 -5.36 -19.32 9.20
C LYS A 14 -4.11 -20.20 9.10
N GLN A 15 -4.14 -21.24 8.27
CA GLN A 15 -3.01 -22.15 8.07
C GLN A 15 -1.75 -21.41 7.64
N VAL A 16 -1.87 -20.45 6.71
CA VAL A 16 -0.72 -19.65 6.27
C VAL A 16 -0.20 -18.76 7.41
N LEU A 17 -1.09 -18.15 8.20
CA LEU A 17 -0.72 -17.28 9.32
C LEU A 17 -0.21 -18.03 10.57
N ASP A 18 -0.44 -19.33 10.69
CA ASP A 18 0.12 -20.14 11.78
C ASP A 18 1.67 -20.22 11.67
N SER A 19 2.24 -19.97 10.47
CA SER A 19 3.69 -19.84 10.28
C SER A 19 4.27 -18.46 10.67
N VAL A 20 3.39 -17.47 10.88
CA VAL A 20 3.79 -16.10 11.27
C VAL A 20 3.89 -16.04 12.80
N PRO A 21 5.00 -15.55 13.38
CA PRO A 21 5.10 -15.36 14.82
C PRO A 21 3.99 -14.45 15.36
N GLU A 22 3.41 -14.77 16.51
CA GLU A 22 2.43 -13.90 17.18
C GLU A 22 3.09 -12.72 17.91
N HIS A 23 4.36 -12.88 18.29
CA HIS A 23 5.11 -11.91 19.08
C HIS A 23 6.45 -11.61 18.42
N GLY A 24 6.98 -10.42 18.68
CA GLY A 24 8.27 -9.97 18.18
C GLY A 24 8.17 -8.64 17.43
N ARG A 25 9.33 -8.02 17.16
CA ARG A 25 9.43 -6.67 16.59
C ARG A 25 8.67 -6.51 15.26
N ASP A 26 8.61 -7.57 14.44
CA ASP A 26 8.03 -7.53 13.09
C ASP A 26 6.80 -8.45 12.91
N ALA A 27 6.26 -9.00 14.00
CA ALA A 27 5.15 -9.97 13.94
C ALA A 27 3.93 -9.40 13.19
N ASP A 28 3.51 -8.20 13.57
CA ASP A 28 2.41 -7.46 12.94
C ASP A 28 2.65 -7.17 11.46
N ARG A 29 3.86 -6.74 11.10
CA ARG A 29 4.21 -6.44 9.71
C ARG A 29 4.16 -7.70 8.86
N LYS A 30 4.67 -8.82 9.37
CA LYS A 30 4.61 -10.12 8.69
C LYS A 30 3.17 -10.61 8.56
N PHE A 31 2.36 -10.44 9.61
CA PHE A 31 0.93 -10.76 9.56
C PHE A 31 0.25 -9.99 8.42
N ASP A 32 0.42 -8.66 8.39
CA ASP A 32 -0.24 -7.79 7.41
C ASP A 32 0.20 -8.13 5.98
N ALA A 33 1.50 -8.39 5.76
CA ALA A 33 2.04 -8.76 4.44
C ALA A 33 1.52 -10.12 3.95
N VAL A 34 1.55 -11.15 4.83
CA VAL A 34 1.10 -12.50 4.50
C VAL A 34 -0.40 -12.54 4.26
N ALA A 35 -1.19 -11.92 5.14
CA ALA A 35 -2.64 -11.87 4.99
C ALA A 35 -3.06 -11.12 3.73
N GLY A 36 -2.43 -9.97 3.47
CA GLY A 36 -2.71 -9.17 2.29
C GLY A 36 -2.39 -9.90 0.98
N ARG A 37 -1.22 -10.56 0.90
CA ARG A 37 -0.84 -11.35 -0.29
C ARG A 37 -1.81 -12.49 -0.53
N PHE A 38 -2.15 -13.24 0.52
CA PHE A 38 -3.12 -14.32 0.42
C PHE A 38 -4.49 -13.83 -0.10
N LEU A 39 -4.99 -12.70 0.42
CA LEU A 39 -6.26 -12.13 -0.02
C LEU A 39 -6.23 -11.66 -1.48
N VAL A 40 -5.09 -11.13 -1.95
CA VAL A 40 -4.89 -10.79 -3.38
C VAL A 40 -5.04 -12.03 -4.25
N ASP A 41 -4.32 -13.10 -3.91
CA ASP A 41 -4.37 -14.35 -4.67
C ASP A 41 -5.78 -14.98 -4.62
N TRP A 42 -6.43 -14.94 -3.45
CA TRP A 42 -7.80 -15.45 -3.26
C TRP A 42 -8.85 -14.73 -4.14
N PHE A 43 -8.79 -13.40 -4.21
CA PHE A 43 -9.73 -12.62 -5.02
C PHE A 43 -9.38 -12.63 -6.51
N ALA A 44 -8.14 -12.96 -6.89
CA ALA A 44 -7.73 -13.07 -8.29
C ALA A 44 -8.44 -14.21 -9.05
N THR A 45 -8.77 -15.32 -8.38
CA THR A 45 -9.35 -16.50 -9.03
C THR A 45 -10.79 -16.26 -9.52
N ASP A 46 -11.71 -15.76 -8.68
CA ASP A 46 -13.12 -15.50 -9.10
C ASP A 46 -13.79 -14.33 -8.35
N GLY A 47 -13.00 -13.48 -7.70
CA GLY A 47 -13.48 -12.62 -6.61
C GLY A 47 -13.26 -11.12 -6.78
N ARG A 48 -12.66 -10.66 -7.88
CA ARG A 48 -12.26 -9.25 -8.03
C ARG A 48 -13.41 -8.26 -7.79
N ASN A 49 -14.59 -8.53 -8.35
CA ASN A 49 -15.78 -7.69 -8.14
C ASN A 49 -16.23 -7.65 -6.69
N GLN A 50 -15.96 -8.71 -5.91
CA GLN A 50 -16.31 -8.77 -4.49
C GLN A 50 -15.35 -7.92 -3.67
N ALA A 51 -14.04 -7.95 -3.97
CA ALA A 51 -13.03 -7.12 -3.30
C ALA A 51 -13.29 -5.61 -3.47
N SER A 52 -13.90 -5.22 -4.60
CA SER A 52 -14.31 -3.83 -4.86
C SER A 52 -15.55 -3.39 -4.07
N ASN A 53 -16.33 -4.31 -3.51
CA ASN A 53 -17.48 -3.98 -2.68
C ASN A 53 -17.02 -3.60 -1.26
N PRO A 54 -17.22 -2.35 -0.79
CA PRO A 54 -16.77 -1.93 0.54
C PRO A 54 -17.31 -2.80 1.69
N GLU A 55 -18.49 -3.39 1.53
CA GLU A 55 -19.18 -4.17 2.57
C GLU A 55 -18.65 -5.60 2.72
N ILE A 56 -17.83 -6.10 1.78
CA ILE A 56 -17.21 -7.43 1.93
C ILE A 56 -16.23 -7.43 3.10
N TRP A 57 -15.53 -6.31 3.31
CA TRP A 57 -14.44 -6.21 4.28
C TRP A 57 -14.91 -6.32 5.73
N PRO A 58 -15.91 -5.55 6.22
CA PRO A 58 -16.44 -5.78 7.56
C PRO A 58 -17.09 -7.17 7.70
N TYR A 59 -17.72 -7.69 6.65
CA TYR A 59 -18.29 -9.04 6.66
C TYR A 59 -17.20 -10.09 6.90
N LEU A 60 -16.10 -10.02 6.13
CA LEU A 60 -14.95 -10.90 6.32
C LEU A 60 -14.35 -10.72 7.72
N THR A 61 -14.13 -9.47 8.17
CA THR A 61 -13.50 -9.22 9.46
C THR A 61 -14.32 -9.72 10.65
N ILE A 62 -15.64 -9.54 10.63
CA ILE A 62 -16.51 -9.80 11.78
C ILE A 62 -17.06 -11.23 11.78
N LEU A 63 -17.40 -11.79 10.62
CA LEU A 63 -18.10 -13.07 10.53
C LEU A 63 -17.23 -14.23 10.06
N VAL A 64 -16.16 -13.96 9.30
CA VAL A 64 -15.38 -15.02 8.65
C VAL A 64 -14.01 -15.19 9.29
N LEU A 65 -13.36 -14.08 9.63
CA LEU A 65 -11.99 -14.01 10.15
C LEU A 65 -11.90 -13.32 11.54
N PRO A 66 -12.87 -13.46 12.47
CA PRO A 66 -12.86 -12.69 13.71
C PRO A 66 -11.68 -13.03 14.63
N ASP A 67 -11.26 -14.29 14.67
CA ASP A 67 -10.11 -14.77 15.44
C ASP A 67 -8.80 -14.14 14.94
N LEU A 68 -8.62 -14.08 13.63
CA LEU A 68 -7.45 -13.45 13.01
C LEU A 68 -7.46 -11.93 13.20
N ALA A 69 -8.63 -11.31 13.15
CA ALA A 69 -8.78 -9.89 13.43
C ALA A 69 -8.39 -9.56 14.88
N VAL A 70 -8.87 -10.37 15.85
CA VAL A 70 -8.54 -10.22 17.27
C VAL A 70 -7.07 -10.50 17.54
N ARG A 71 -6.46 -11.49 16.86
CA ARG A 71 -5.02 -11.76 16.96
C ARG A 71 -4.19 -10.51 16.63
N ARG A 72 -4.61 -9.73 15.63
CA ARG A 72 -3.87 -8.55 15.15
C ARG A 72 -4.26 -7.24 15.85
N PHE A 73 -5.54 -7.06 16.13
CA PHE A 73 -6.11 -5.87 16.75
C PHE A 73 -7.09 -6.27 17.87
N GLY A 74 -6.52 -6.88 18.91
CA GLY A 74 -7.27 -7.25 20.12
C GLY A 74 -7.80 -6.04 20.90
N PRO A 75 -8.47 -6.29 22.04
CA PRO A 75 -8.98 -5.22 22.89
C PRO A 75 -7.88 -4.26 23.32
N ASP A 76 -8.17 -2.95 23.28
CA ASP A 76 -7.29 -1.92 23.80
C ASP A 76 -7.23 -1.95 25.34
N SER A 77 -6.48 -1.00 25.94
CA SER A 77 -6.38 -0.87 27.41
C SER A 77 -7.73 -0.67 28.13
N THR A 78 -8.80 -0.31 27.42
CA THR A 78 -10.16 -0.15 27.95
C THR A 78 -11.03 -1.40 27.74
N GLY A 79 -10.46 -2.47 27.18
CA GLY A 79 -11.16 -3.71 26.84
C GLY A 79 -12.04 -3.59 25.60
N ARG A 80 -11.87 -2.56 24.76
CA ARG A 80 -12.70 -2.33 23.57
C ARG A 80 -11.95 -2.68 22.29
N LEU A 81 -12.64 -3.27 21.34
CA LEU A 81 -12.09 -3.48 20.00
C LEU A 81 -12.04 -2.15 19.23
N PRO A 82 -10.94 -1.86 18.51
CA PRO A 82 -10.80 -0.65 17.72
C PRO A 82 -11.74 -0.68 16.50
N LYS A 83 -12.89 -0.01 16.61
CA LYS A 83 -14.00 -0.08 15.63
C LYS A 83 -13.57 0.14 14.18
N ASP A 84 -12.64 1.06 13.95
CA ASP A 84 -12.13 1.41 12.62
C ASP A 84 -11.32 0.30 11.94
N ARG A 85 -10.86 -0.71 12.70
CA ARG A 85 -10.17 -1.89 12.16
C ARG A 85 -11.15 -3.00 11.74
N TYR A 86 -12.38 -2.97 12.25
CA TYR A 86 -13.40 -3.98 12.04
C TYR A 86 -14.50 -3.58 11.05
N LEU A 87 -14.88 -2.31 11.04
CA LEU A 87 -15.96 -1.79 10.19
C LEU A 87 -15.46 -1.40 8.79
N SER A 88 -16.38 -1.01 7.90
CA SER A 88 -16.07 -0.50 6.56
C SER A 88 -15.14 0.72 6.61
N GLY A 89 -14.28 0.84 5.60
CA GLY A 89 -13.41 2.00 5.40
C GLY A 89 -11.94 1.64 5.26
N ARG A 90 -11.11 2.65 4.94
CA ARG A 90 -9.68 2.48 4.60
C ARG A 90 -8.82 1.90 5.73
N ARG A 91 -9.30 1.96 6.98
CA ARG A 91 -8.59 1.47 8.16
C ARG A 91 -8.93 0.03 8.53
N ASN A 92 -9.91 -0.58 7.86
CA ASN A 92 -10.24 -1.99 8.03
C ASN A 92 -8.99 -2.85 7.80
N ILE A 93 -8.71 -3.76 8.73
CA ILE A 93 -7.50 -4.58 8.76
C ILE A 93 -7.25 -5.31 7.43
N PHE A 94 -8.23 -6.08 6.96
CA PHE A 94 -8.06 -6.94 5.79
C PHE A 94 -8.14 -6.16 4.49
N TYR A 95 -8.98 -5.11 4.42
CA TYR A 95 -9.00 -4.23 3.26
C TYR A 95 -7.66 -3.53 3.05
N ARG A 96 -7.08 -3.01 4.14
CA ARG A 96 -5.81 -2.29 4.09
C ARG A 96 -4.65 -3.21 3.73
N ALA A 97 -4.60 -4.41 4.32
CA ALA A 97 -3.61 -5.42 3.98
C ALA A 97 -3.72 -5.86 2.51
N TYR A 98 -4.95 -6.10 2.03
CA TYR A 98 -5.24 -6.43 0.64
C TYR A 98 -4.78 -5.31 -0.31
N LEU A 99 -5.20 -4.07 -0.08
CA LEU A 99 -4.84 -2.93 -0.95
C LEU A 99 -3.33 -2.73 -1.04
N ARG A 100 -2.64 -2.76 0.10
CA ARG A 100 -1.18 -2.63 0.12
C ARG A 100 -0.52 -3.74 -0.68
N SER A 101 -0.97 -4.98 -0.52
CA SER A 101 -0.41 -6.12 -1.24
C SER A 101 -0.76 -6.12 -2.71
N TRP A 102 -1.95 -5.64 -3.07
CA TRP A 102 -2.36 -5.47 -4.46
C TRP A 102 -1.42 -4.46 -5.12
N ILE A 103 -1.27 -3.27 -4.54
CA ILE A 103 -0.51 -2.17 -5.10
C ILE A 103 1.00 -2.44 -5.13
N LEU A 104 1.57 -2.85 -3.99
CA LEU A 104 3.02 -2.93 -3.78
C LEU A 104 3.58 -4.32 -4.08
N GLY A 105 2.76 -5.38 -4.01
CA GLY A 105 3.19 -6.74 -4.33
C GLY A 105 4.43 -7.20 -3.55
N ASP A 106 5.45 -7.60 -4.30
CA ASP A 106 6.73 -8.12 -3.80
C ASP A 106 7.54 -7.11 -2.96
N LEU A 107 7.31 -5.81 -3.18
CA LEU A 107 7.98 -4.73 -2.46
C LEU A 107 7.70 -4.73 -0.95
N LEU A 108 6.59 -5.33 -0.49
CA LEU A 108 6.28 -5.43 0.95
C LEU A 108 7.22 -6.38 1.70
N SER A 109 7.76 -7.37 0.97
CA SER A 109 8.62 -8.44 1.49
C SER A 109 10.10 -8.28 1.11
N ASP A 110 10.44 -7.24 0.36
CA ASP A 110 11.80 -7.00 -0.10
C ASP A 110 12.71 -6.57 1.08
N PRO A 111 13.73 -7.37 1.45
CA PRO A 111 14.61 -7.07 2.58
C PRO A 111 15.48 -5.83 2.34
N GLU A 112 15.75 -5.50 1.07
CA GLU A 112 16.54 -4.33 0.67
C GLU A 112 15.68 -3.05 0.62
N LEU A 113 14.36 -3.17 0.83
CA LEU A 113 13.42 -2.06 0.86
C LEU A 113 12.57 -2.10 2.14
N PRO A 114 13.09 -1.58 3.27
CA PRO A 114 12.31 -1.49 4.50
C PRO A 114 11.25 -0.38 4.39
N LEU A 115 10.06 -0.72 3.88
CA LEU A 115 8.87 0.14 3.96
C LEU A 115 8.29 0.09 5.38
N TYR A 116 8.37 1.20 6.11
CA TYR A 116 7.71 1.31 7.42
C TYR A 116 6.26 1.77 7.28
N GLU A 117 5.51 1.72 8.37
CA GLU A 117 4.09 2.07 8.40
C GLU A 117 3.81 3.48 7.84
N ASP A 118 4.67 4.46 8.14
CA ASP A 118 4.55 5.82 7.60
C ASP A 118 4.72 5.87 6.08
N ASP A 119 5.64 5.07 5.53
CA ASP A 119 5.89 4.97 4.09
C ASP A 119 4.66 4.37 3.39
N LEU A 120 4.11 3.30 3.96
CA LEU A 120 2.91 2.61 3.46
C LEU A 120 1.66 3.50 3.52
N VAL A 121 1.52 4.29 4.60
CA VAL A 121 0.42 5.26 4.73
C VAL A 121 0.49 6.33 3.64
N GLY A 122 1.69 6.84 3.35
CA GLY A 122 1.88 7.78 2.26
C GLY A 122 1.56 7.12 0.93
N LEU A 123 2.33 6.11 0.54
CA LEU A 123 2.25 5.44 -0.76
C LEU A 123 0.84 4.96 -1.13
N VAL A 124 0.16 4.28 -0.19
CA VAL A 124 -1.07 3.55 -0.50
C VAL A 124 -2.31 4.21 0.11
N ASP A 125 -2.30 4.43 1.42
CA ASP A 125 -3.55 4.74 2.14
C ASP A 125 -4.08 6.17 1.89
N ARG A 126 -3.24 7.04 1.31
CA ARG A 126 -3.54 8.44 0.94
C ARG A 126 -3.84 8.67 -0.54
N ASN A 127 -4.08 7.60 -1.31
CA ASN A 127 -4.42 7.67 -2.74
C ASN A 127 -3.25 8.14 -3.64
N LEU A 128 -2.01 7.96 -3.20
CA LEU A 128 -0.81 8.35 -3.95
C LEU A 128 -0.50 7.41 -5.13
N SER A 129 -1.04 6.19 -5.16
CA SER A 129 -0.83 5.29 -6.29
C SER A 129 -2.07 4.47 -6.60
N ALA A 130 -2.95 5.01 -7.45
CA ALA A 130 -3.89 4.19 -8.22
C ALA A 130 -3.17 3.38 -9.32
N ASP A 131 -1.93 3.78 -9.66
CA ASP A 131 -1.07 3.14 -10.66
C ASP A 131 0.13 2.42 -9.99
N HIS A 132 0.28 1.12 -10.30
CA HIS A 132 1.38 0.28 -9.82
C HIS A 132 2.76 0.78 -10.29
N ARG A 133 2.86 1.41 -11.46
CA ARG A 133 4.13 1.95 -12.01
C ARG A 133 4.66 3.07 -11.12
N VAL A 134 3.77 3.99 -10.73
CA VAL A 134 4.08 5.10 -9.82
C VAL A 134 4.51 4.57 -8.46
N ALA A 135 3.76 3.62 -7.88
CA ALA A 135 4.13 2.99 -6.61
C ALA A 135 5.53 2.36 -6.62
N ARG A 136 5.87 1.62 -7.68
CA ARG A 136 7.18 0.95 -7.80
C ARG A 136 8.32 1.95 -7.96
N ILE A 137 8.15 3.00 -8.75
CA ILE A 137 9.17 4.03 -8.93
C ILE A 137 9.41 4.80 -7.62
N ILE A 138 8.37 5.13 -6.86
CA ILE A 138 8.53 5.77 -5.55
C ILE A 138 9.22 4.83 -4.57
N ALA A 139 8.87 3.54 -4.58
CA ALA A 139 9.53 2.53 -3.76
C ALA A 139 11.03 2.43 -4.07
N ASP A 140 11.43 2.45 -5.34
CA ASP A 140 12.85 2.47 -5.75
C ASP A 140 13.56 3.76 -5.29
N GLN A 141 12.89 4.91 -5.37
CA GLN A 141 13.44 6.16 -4.82
C GLN A 141 13.64 6.05 -3.30
N ILE A 142 12.69 5.48 -2.55
CA ILE A 142 12.82 5.24 -1.11
C ILE A 142 13.98 4.28 -0.81
N ARG A 143 14.18 3.25 -1.65
CA ARG A 143 15.30 2.30 -1.56
C ARG A 143 16.64 3.01 -1.60
N SER A 144 16.80 3.97 -2.52
CA SER A 144 18.04 4.73 -2.71
C SER A 144 18.45 5.56 -1.48
N LEU A 145 17.52 5.78 -0.54
CA LEU A 145 17.74 6.52 0.70
C LEU A 145 18.10 5.62 1.89
N SER A 146 18.31 4.32 1.66
CA SER A 146 18.71 3.37 2.70
C SER A 146 20.03 3.81 3.35
N GLY A 147 20.08 3.81 4.69
CA GLY A 147 21.23 4.27 5.46
C GLY A 147 21.34 5.78 5.67
N ASN A 148 20.45 6.60 5.08
CA ASN A 148 20.41 8.04 5.33
C ASN A 148 19.78 8.37 6.69
N GLU A 149 20.46 9.17 7.53
CA GLU A 149 19.97 9.56 8.87
C GLU A 149 18.63 10.31 8.81
N ASN A 150 18.41 11.08 7.74
CA ASN A 150 17.20 11.88 7.51
C ASN A 150 16.17 11.15 6.64
N ARG A 151 16.33 9.85 6.36
CA ARG A 151 15.46 9.07 5.47
C ARG A 151 13.98 9.30 5.75
N ARG A 152 13.57 9.25 7.02
CA ARG A 152 12.15 9.42 7.41
C ARG A 152 11.61 10.79 7.00
N GLU A 153 12.38 11.85 7.19
CA GLU A 153 11.97 13.20 6.83
C GLU A 153 11.91 13.39 5.31
N ILE A 154 12.94 12.92 4.60
CA ILE A 154 13.02 12.98 3.13
C ILE A 154 11.85 12.23 2.50
N VAL A 155 11.59 11.00 2.93
CA VAL A 155 10.46 10.19 2.42
C VAL A 155 9.12 10.88 2.73
N ARG A 156 8.95 11.42 3.93
CA ARG A 156 7.71 12.11 4.30
C ARG A 156 7.48 13.37 3.44
N ASN A 157 8.52 14.15 3.18
CA ASN A 157 8.42 15.36 2.37
C ASN A 157 8.24 15.03 0.88
N GLY A 158 8.96 14.03 0.36
CA GLY A 158 8.82 13.54 -1.01
C GLY A 158 7.42 12.98 -1.29
N LEU A 159 6.90 12.12 -0.40
CA LEU A 159 5.53 11.60 -0.53
C LEU A 159 4.48 12.72 -0.48
N LYS A 160 4.67 13.73 0.36
CA LYS A 160 3.80 14.91 0.35
C LYS A 160 3.87 15.67 -0.98
N ALA A 161 5.06 15.93 -1.50
CA ALA A 161 5.26 16.64 -2.75
C ALA A 161 4.60 15.91 -3.93
N ILE A 162 4.79 14.58 -4.04
CA ILE A 162 4.10 13.77 -5.05
C ILE A 162 2.58 13.82 -4.87
N GLN A 163 2.09 13.86 -3.62
CA GLN A 163 0.65 13.93 -3.36
C GLN A 163 0.05 15.25 -3.85
N TYR A 164 0.81 16.34 -3.76
CA TYR A 164 0.42 17.62 -4.37
C TYR A 164 0.46 17.52 -5.89
N GLU A 165 1.52 16.90 -6.45
CA GLU A 165 1.68 16.78 -7.90
C GLU A 165 0.56 15.98 -8.56
N LEU A 166 0.15 14.84 -7.97
CA LEU A 166 -0.97 14.02 -8.45
C LEU A 166 -2.33 14.74 -8.49
N ARG A 167 -2.47 15.88 -7.82
CA ARG A 167 -3.71 16.67 -7.87
C ARG A 167 -3.79 17.54 -9.13
N VAL A 168 -2.67 17.78 -9.78
CA VAL A 168 -2.58 18.71 -10.90
C VAL A 168 -2.06 18.02 -12.17
N THR A 169 -1.22 16.99 -12.00
CA THR A 169 -0.67 16.16 -13.08
C THR A 169 -1.18 14.73 -12.96
N ASP A 170 -1.74 14.19 -14.04
CA ASP A 170 -2.00 12.76 -14.15
C ASP A 170 -0.67 12.03 -14.43
N LEU A 171 0.05 11.67 -13.36
CA LEU A 171 1.32 10.93 -13.48
C LEU A 171 1.15 9.59 -14.21
N SER A 172 -0.06 9.01 -14.25
CA SER A 172 -0.30 7.76 -14.97
C SER A 172 -0.26 7.93 -16.49
N SER A 173 -0.43 9.15 -16.99
CA SER A 173 -0.27 9.49 -18.42
C SER A 173 1.18 9.58 -18.88
N LEU A 174 2.14 9.67 -17.93
CA LEU A 174 3.56 9.73 -18.23
C LEU A 174 4.15 8.33 -18.51
N ASP A 175 5.22 8.31 -19.29
CA ASP A 175 6.06 7.13 -19.43
C ASP A 175 6.93 6.91 -18.17
N ASP A 176 7.63 5.78 -18.10
CA ASP A 176 8.42 5.44 -16.92
C ASP A 176 9.54 6.45 -16.65
N SER A 177 10.07 7.12 -17.68
CA SER A 177 11.11 8.14 -17.56
C SER A 177 10.56 9.43 -16.93
N GLY A 178 9.39 9.87 -17.40
CA GLY A 178 8.68 11.02 -16.87
C GLY A 178 8.28 10.83 -15.40
N ILE A 179 7.77 9.65 -15.05
CA ILE A 179 7.43 9.32 -13.65
C ILE A 179 8.69 9.35 -12.77
N ARG A 180 9.81 8.74 -13.21
CA ARG A 180 11.08 8.76 -12.45
C ARG A 180 11.58 10.18 -12.23
N THR A 181 11.51 11.02 -13.25
CA THR A 181 11.93 12.42 -13.16
C THR A 181 11.08 13.18 -12.15
N ALA A 182 9.76 13.09 -12.25
CA ALA A 182 8.83 13.75 -11.31
C ALA A 182 9.06 13.27 -9.85
N VAL A 183 9.22 11.96 -9.66
CA VAL A 183 9.49 11.36 -8.34
C VAL A 183 10.83 11.82 -7.78
N SER A 184 11.90 11.80 -8.58
CA SER A 184 13.23 12.27 -8.15
C SER A 184 13.17 13.74 -7.73
N LEU A 185 12.56 14.61 -8.54
CA LEU A 185 12.43 16.04 -8.23
C LEU A 185 11.65 16.27 -6.93
N ALA A 186 10.54 15.57 -6.72
CA ALA A 186 9.73 15.67 -5.52
C ALA A 186 10.49 15.33 -4.23
N PHE A 187 11.48 14.43 -4.30
CA PHE A 187 12.29 13.99 -3.16
C PHE A 187 13.49 14.89 -2.83
N HIS A 188 13.85 15.86 -3.69
CA HIS A 188 15.05 16.72 -3.48
C HIS A 188 14.74 18.14 -2.93
N GLY A 189 13.52 18.69 -3.11
CA GLY A 189 13.02 19.98 -2.54
C GLY A 189 13.81 21.27 -2.92
N PRO A 190 13.33 22.51 -2.63
CA PRO A 190 11.98 23.03 -2.39
C PRO A 190 11.38 23.84 -3.57
N ASP A 191 12.07 23.95 -4.72
CA ASP A 191 11.71 24.83 -5.86
C ASP A 191 10.78 24.19 -6.90
N PHE A 192 9.94 23.23 -6.51
CA PHE A 192 9.05 22.59 -7.48
C PHE A 192 7.92 23.54 -7.91
N GLN A 193 8.16 24.32 -8.97
CA GLN A 193 7.13 24.99 -9.76
C GLN A 193 6.67 24.05 -10.88
N HIS A 194 5.36 24.00 -11.07
CA HIS A 194 4.63 23.16 -12.02
C HIS A 194 5.13 23.22 -13.50
N THR A 195 6.01 24.17 -13.82
CA THR A 195 6.57 24.43 -15.14
C THR A 195 7.76 23.53 -15.53
N ASP A 196 8.41 22.84 -14.60
CA ASP A 196 9.69 22.14 -14.89
C ASP A 196 9.53 20.76 -15.53
N VAL A 197 8.39 20.09 -15.32
CA VAL A 197 8.14 18.75 -15.90
C VAL A 197 7.77 18.85 -17.39
N PHE A 198 7.02 19.89 -17.77
CA PHE A 198 6.61 20.11 -19.16
C PHE A 198 7.69 20.76 -20.04
N THR A 199 8.62 21.52 -19.46
CA THR A 199 9.70 22.16 -20.22
C THR A 199 10.80 21.17 -20.63
N ARG A 200 11.06 20.12 -19.84
CA ARG A 200 12.03 19.07 -20.24
C ARG A 200 11.49 18.13 -21.31
N ASN A 201 10.23 17.70 -21.23
CA ASN A 201 9.64 16.86 -22.28
C ASN A 201 9.45 17.60 -23.61
N ALA A 202 9.29 18.92 -23.60
CA ALA A 202 9.26 19.72 -24.83
C ALA A 202 10.64 19.83 -25.52
N SER A 203 11.75 19.64 -24.78
CA SER A 203 13.11 19.68 -25.32
C SER A 203 13.56 18.40 -26.02
N GLU A 204 12.77 17.32 -25.92
CA GLU A 204 12.98 16.04 -26.62
C GLU A 204 11.99 15.81 -27.78
N ALA A 205 11.19 16.82 -28.13
CA ALA A 205 10.41 16.77 -29.36
C ALA A 205 11.34 16.92 -30.58
N PRO A 206 11.34 15.98 -31.54
CA PRO A 206 12.09 16.16 -32.77
C PRO A 206 11.58 17.42 -33.50
N ALA A 207 12.51 18.22 -33.99
CA ALA A 207 12.25 19.45 -34.73
C ALA A 207 11.58 19.14 -36.09
N TRP A 208 10.28 18.87 -36.07
CA TRP A 208 9.36 19.01 -37.21
C TRP A 208 7.90 18.99 -36.72
N LEU A 209 7.44 20.13 -36.23
CA LEU A 209 6.07 20.65 -36.36
C LEU A 209 6.20 22.18 -36.40
#